data_AF-A0A1H9DEP5-F1
#
_entry.id   AF-A0A1H9DEP5-F1
#
_cell.length_a   1.000
_cell.length_b   1.000
_cell.length_c   1.000
_cell.angle_alpha   90.00
_cell.angle_beta   90.00
_cell.angle_gamma   90.00
#
_symmetry.space_group_name_H-M   'P 1'
#
loop_
_entity.id
_entity.type
_entity.pdbx_description
1 polymer ?
#
loop_
_entity_poly.entity_id
_entity_poly.type
_entity_poly.pdbx_seq_one_letter_code
_entity_poly.pdbx_strand_id
1 'polypeptide(L)'
;MRFFQTFTFFGNSHLQSQQLAQQCQQCYGLALLCEVTAPQVLAKAYDLVHWFARTIARAGSSEGAALRQALAQLPPIEGAVRCYAPAFTAKRHDALSAEDCHLVRFAADGAIVVVSL
;
A
#
# COMPACT_ATOMS: atom_id res chain seq x y z
N MET A 1 -18.67 -4.60 -13.78
CA MET A 1 -18.06 -5.65 -12.92
C MET A 1 -17.78 -5.06 -11.54
N ARG A 2 -18.04 -5.80 -10.45
CA ARG A 2 -17.69 -5.42 -9.07
C ARG A 2 -16.68 -6.42 -8.53
N PHE A 3 -15.75 -5.96 -7.70
CA PHE A 3 -14.70 -6.79 -7.11
C PHE A 3 -14.23 -6.19 -5.78
N PHE A 4 -13.48 -6.96 -5.00
CA PHE A 4 -12.84 -6.47 -3.78
C PHE A 4 -11.40 -6.07 -4.07
N GLN A 5 -10.98 -4.95 -3.49
CA GLN A 5 -9.58 -4.55 -3.46
C GLN A 5 -9.25 -3.83 -2.16
N THR A 6 -7.96 -3.68 -1.91
CA THR A 6 -7.44 -3.08 -0.66
C THR A 6 -6.93 -1.65 -0.85
N PHE A 7 -7.03 -1.10 -2.07
CA PHE A 7 -6.49 0.22 -2.37
C PHE A 7 -7.19 0.88 -3.55
N THR A 8 -7.49 2.17 -3.40
CA THR A 8 -7.77 3.10 -4.50
C THR A 8 -7.08 4.44 -4.20
N PHE A 9 -6.73 5.19 -5.25
CA PHE A 9 -6.32 6.59 -5.10
C PHE A 9 -7.51 7.52 -4.86
N PHE A 10 -8.69 7.14 -5.35
CA PHE A 10 -9.87 8.01 -5.34
C PHE A 10 -10.54 8.00 -3.97
N GLY A 11 -10.60 9.16 -3.32
CA GLY A 11 -11.18 9.30 -1.97
C GLY A 11 -10.27 8.79 -0.85
N ASN A 12 -9.00 8.49 -1.13
CA ASN A 12 -8.04 8.05 -0.13
C ASN A 12 -7.37 9.25 0.56
N SER A 13 -7.55 9.35 1.87
CA SER A 13 -7.06 10.45 2.70
C SER A 13 -5.66 10.23 3.30
N HIS A 14 -5.05 9.06 3.08
CA HIS A 14 -3.69 8.80 3.56
C HIS A 14 -2.69 9.72 2.86
N LEU A 15 -1.83 10.39 3.65
CA LEU A 15 -0.82 11.31 3.14
C LEU A 15 0.14 10.62 2.15
N GLN A 16 0.55 9.40 2.46
CA GLN A 16 1.44 8.60 1.61
C GLN A 16 0.78 8.22 0.28
N SER A 17 -0.54 8.00 0.28
CA SER A 17 -1.31 7.74 -0.95
C SER A 17 -1.34 8.98 -1.85
N GLN A 18 -1.56 10.16 -1.26
CA GLN A 18 -1.54 11.43 -1.99
C GLN A 18 -0.15 11.75 -2.55
N GLN A 19 0.90 11.51 -1.77
CA GLN A 19 2.29 11.67 -2.21
C GLN A 19 2.63 10.70 -3.35
N LEU A 20 2.26 9.43 -3.22
CA LEU A 20 2.47 8.41 -4.25
C LEU A 20 1.74 8.79 -5.56
N ALA A 21 0.51 9.28 -5.46
CA ALA A 21 -0.25 9.76 -6.61
C ALA A 21 0.49 10.88 -7.35
N GLN A 22 0.94 11.91 -6.62
CA GLN A 22 1.68 13.03 -7.19
C GLN A 22 2.99 12.56 -7.84
N GLN A 23 3.75 11.70 -7.17
CA GLN A 23 4.99 11.13 -7.70
C GLN A 23 4.75 10.30 -8.96
N CYS A 24 3.67 9.52 -9.02
CA CYS A 24 3.35 8.72 -10.20
C CYS A 24 3.02 9.60 -11.41
N GLN A 25 2.25 10.68 -11.23
CA GLN A 25 1.98 11.62 -12.31
C GLN A 25 3.27 12.26 -12.83
N GLN A 26 4.20 12.63 -11.93
CA GLN A 26 5.47 13.23 -12.30
C GLN A 26 6.42 12.26 -13.01
N CYS A 27 6.61 11.06 -12.44
CA CYS A 27 7.57 10.08 -12.96
C CYS A 27 7.14 9.45 -14.30
N TYR A 28 5.84 9.27 -14.50
CA TYR A 28 5.29 8.59 -15.67
C TYR A 28 4.55 9.52 -16.63
N GLY A 29 4.50 10.82 -16.35
CA GLY A 29 3.83 11.81 -17.20
C GLY A 29 2.32 11.60 -17.32
N LEU A 30 1.69 11.04 -16.29
CA LEU A 30 0.25 10.72 -16.32
C LEU A 30 -0.56 12.00 -16.15
N ALA A 31 -1.51 12.24 -17.06
CA ALA A 31 -2.42 13.36 -16.95
C ALA A 31 -3.42 13.12 -15.81
N LEU A 32 -3.88 11.88 -15.66
CA LEU A 32 -4.91 11.48 -14.70
C LEU A 32 -4.52 10.18 -13.99
N LEU A 33 -4.86 10.06 -12.70
CA LEU A 33 -4.59 8.84 -11.93
C LEU A 33 -5.39 7.62 -12.41
N CYS A 34 -6.46 7.81 -13.18
CA CYS A 34 -7.19 6.71 -13.82
C CYS A 34 -6.36 5.97 -14.88
N GLU A 35 -5.27 6.58 -15.37
CA GLU A 35 -4.34 5.95 -16.31
C GLU A 35 -3.45 4.90 -15.63
N VAL A 36 -3.39 4.87 -14.30
CA VAL A 36 -2.67 3.83 -13.55
C VAL A 36 -3.44 2.52 -13.66
N THR A 37 -2.93 1.57 -14.45
CA THR A 37 -3.62 0.30 -14.74
C THR A 37 -3.79 -0.59 -13.51
N ALA A 38 -2.83 -0.59 -12.58
CA ALA A 38 -2.83 -1.48 -11.42
C ALA A 38 -2.50 -0.73 -10.11
N PRO A 39 -3.38 0.19 -9.65
CA PRO A 39 -3.08 1.06 -8.52
C PRO A 39 -2.83 0.28 -7.22
N GLN A 40 -3.56 -0.82 -7.02
CA GLN A 40 -3.36 -1.70 -5.87
C GLN A 40 -1.99 -2.38 -5.84
N VAL A 41 -1.43 -2.75 -6.99
CA VAL A 41 -0.12 -3.40 -7.09
C VAL A 41 0.97 -2.37 -6.83
N LEU A 42 0.83 -1.19 -7.45
CA LEU A 42 1.71 -0.06 -7.26
C LEU A 42 1.82 0.35 -5.78
N ALA A 43 0.70 0.57 -5.10
CA ALA A 43 0.68 0.99 -3.69
C ALA A 43 1.30 -0.06 -2.77
N LYS A 44 0.99 -1.35 -2.99
CA LYS A 44 1.60 -2.44 -2.21
C LYS A 44 3.10 -2.56 -2.45
N ALA A 45 3.56 -2.38 -3.69
CA ALA A 45 4.98 -2.37 -4.00
C ALA A 45 5.70 -1.19 -3.35
N TYR A 46 5.08 0.00 -3.37
CA TYR A 46 5.59 1.20 -2.69
C TYR A 46 5.77 0.96 -1.19
N ASP A 47 4.73 0.47 -0.51
CA ASP A 47 4.80 0.14 0.92
C ASP A 47 5.83 -0.97 1.18
N LEU A 48 5.88 -1.98 0.31
CA LEU A 48 6.83 -3.10 0.36
C LEU A 48 8.30 -2.67 0.25
N VAL A 49 8.60 -1.60 -0.47
CA VAL A 49 9.98 -1.09 -0.56
C VAL A 49 10.32 -0.28 0.70
N HIS A 50 9.40 0.58 1.15
CA HIS A 50 9.62 1.47 2.28
C HIS A 50 9.84 0.74 3.60
N TRP A 51 8.99 -0.24 3.93
CA TRP A 51 9.17 -1.02 5.16
C TRP A 51 10.45 -1.91 5.11
N PHE A 52 10.92 -2.34 3.94
CA PHE A 52 12.04 -3.28 3.79
C PHE A 52 13.35 -2.52 3.93
N ALA A 53 13.42 -1.31 3.39
CA ALA A 53 14.50 -0.37 3.67
C ALA A 53 14.63 -0.10 5.19
N ARG A 54 13.51 0.16 5.88
CA ARG A 54 13.51 0.34 7.35
C ARG A 54 13.91 -0.94 8.10
N THR A 55 13.47 -2.10 7.61
CA THR A 55 13.85 -3.40 8.16
C THR A 55 15.35 -3.61 8.09
N ILE A 56 15.96 -3.41 6.92
CA ILE A 56 17.41 -3.55 6.71
C ILE A 56 18.15 -2.59 7.65
N ALA A 57 17.73 -1.32 7.71
CA ALA A 57 18.34 -0.32 8.59
C ALA A 57 18.26 -0.73 10.07
N ARG A 58 17.15 -1.33 10.51
CA ARG A 58 16.98 -1.80 11.89
C ARG A 58 17.74 -3.10 12.18
N ALA A 59 17.81 -4.01 11.22
CA ALA A 59 18.52 -5.27 11.36
C ALA A 59 20.05 -5.09 11.32
N GLY A 60 20.54 -4.05 10.64
CA GLY A 60 21.97 -3.88 10.36
C GLY A 60 22.55 -5.00 9.48
N SER A 61 21.68 -5.72 8.77
CA SER A 61 22.00 -6.93 8.03
C SER A 61 20.95 -7.21 6.95
N SER A 62 21.34 -7.91 5.90
CA SER A 62 20.45 -8.46 4.87
C SER A 62 20.14 -9.96 5.09
N GLU A 63 20.64 -10.57 6.17
CA GLU A 63 20.39 -11.97 6.48
C GLU A 63 18.93 -12.22 6.81
N GLY A 64 18.32 -13.23 6.18
CA GLY A 64 16.87 -13.46 6.26
C GLY A 64 16.34 -13.66 7.68
N ALA A 65 17.11 -14.32 8.56
CA ALA A 65 16.73 -14.49 9.96
C ALA A 65 16.71 -13.16 10.73
N ALA A 66 17.72 -12.30 10.51
CA ALA A 66 17.79 -10.98 11.13
C ALA A 66 16.67 -10.07 10.62
N LEU A 67 16.39 -10.09 9.31
CA LEU A 67 15.28 -9.34 8.72
C LEU A 67 13.93 -9.77 9.29
N ARG A 68 13.67 -11.08 9.41
CA ARG A 68 12.42 -11.60 9.98
C ARG A 68 12.22 -11.14 11.44
N GLN A 69 13.29 -11.15 12.23
CA GLN A 69 13.24 -10.66 13.61
C GLN A 69 12.99 -9.15 13.65
N ALA A 70 13.65 -8.37 12.79
CA ALA A 70 13.48 -6.93 12.72
C ALA A 70 12.08 -6.52 12.26
N LEU A 71 11.48 -7.22 11.29
CA LEU A 71 10.11 -6.97 10.79
C LEU A 71 9.07 -6.97 11.91
N ALA A 72 9.16 -7.93 12.83
CA ALA A 72 8.24 -8.05 13.97
C ALA A 72 8.45 -6.97 15.05
N GLN A 73 9.50 -6.16 14.93
CA GLN A 73 9.91 -5.13 15.90
C GLN A 73 9.90 -3.72 15.29
N LEU A 74 9.38 -3.56 14.07
CA LEU A 74 9.25 -2.24 13.47
C LEU A 74 8.23 -1.40 14.25
N PRO A 75 8.50 -0.11 14.49
CA PRO A 75 7.48 0.81 14.94
C PRO A 75 6.36 0.94 13.89
N PRO A 76 5.23 1.57 14.24
CA PRO A 76 4.18 1.87 13.26
C PRO A 76 4.72 2.47 11.96
N ILE A 77 4.18 2.03 10.83
CA ILE A 77 4.56 2.48 9.50
C ILE A 77 3.35 3.09 8.83
N GLU A 78 3.44 4.36 8.50
CA GLU A 78 2.47 5.00 7.62
C GLU A 78 2.75 4.59 6.17
N GLY A 79 1.85 3.79 5.60
CA GLY A 79 1.89 3.37 4.20
C GLY A 79 0.83 4.07 3.36
N ALA A 80 0.93 3.93 2.04
CA ALA A 80 -0.07 4.40 1.09
C ALA A 80 -1.36 3.58 1.21
N VAL A 81 -1.27 2.28 1.52
CA VAL A 81 -2.44 1.40 1.67
C VAL A 81 -3.13 1.61 3.01
N ARG A 82 -2.36 1.63 4.10
CA ARG A 82 -2.88 1.84 5.46
C ARG A 82 -1.76 2.28 6.42
N CYS A 83 -2.15 2.66 7.63
CA CYS A 83 -1.24 2.67 8.77
C CYS A 83 -1.06 1.25 9.31
N TYR A 84 0.18 0.79 9.42
CA TYR A 84 0.55 -0.54 9.90
C TYR A 84 1.07 -0.47 11.33
N ALA A 85 0.27 -0.88 12.32
CA ALA A 85 0.60 -0.72 13.73
C ALA A 85 0.22 -1.96 14.59
N PRO A 86 1.11 -2.96 14.75
CA PRO A 86 2.33 -3.20 13.98
C PRO A 86 2.04 -3.82 12.61
N ALA A 87 2.97 -3.75 11.66
CA ALA A 87 2.81 -4.48 10.39
C ALA A 87 2.78 -6.00 10.60
N PHE A 88 3.75 -6.49 11.38
CA PHE A 88 3.94 -7.92 11.61
C PHE A 88 4.08 -8.26 13.08
N THR A 89 3.72 -9.49 13.42
CA THR A 89 4.04 -10.09 14.72
C THR A 89 4.57 -11.50 14.50
N ALA A 90 5.08 -12.13 15.56
CA ALA A 90 5.51 -13.54 15.49
C ALA A 90 4.39 -14.52 15.09
N LYS A 91 3.11 -14.11 15.19
CA LYS A 91 1.94 -14.93 14.86
C LYS A 91 1.11 -14.38 13.70
N ARG A 92 1.42 -13.19 13.19
CA ARG A 92 0.68 -12.52 12.10
C ARG A 92 1.66 -12.03 11.05
N HIS A 93 1.66 -12.73 9.91
CA HIS A 93 2.48 -12.44 8.74
C HIS A 93 1.69 -11.82 7.59
N ASP A 94 0.40 -11.59 7.77
CA ASP A 94 -0.40 -10.74 6.89
C ASP A 94 -0.56 -9.37 7.55
N ALA A 95 -0.10 -8.33 6.86
CA ALA A 95 -0.19 -6.95 7.32
C ALA A 95 -1.52 -6.30 6.91
N LEU A 96 -2.37 -7.03 6.18
CA LEU A 96 -3.72 -6.64 5.82
C LEU A 96 -4.75 -7.42 6.65
N SER A 97 -5.99 -6.93 6.63
CA SER A 97 -7.14 -7.59 7.21
C SER A 97 -8.38 -7.38 6.34
N ALA A 98 -9.49 -8.04 6.70
CA ALA A 98 -10.76 -7.88 5.99
C ALA A 98 -11.30 -6.44 6.04
N GLU A 99 -10.87 -5.63 7.01
CA GLU A 99 -11.30 -4.23 7.15
C GLU A 99 -10.69 -3.32 6.07
N ASP A 100 -9.61 -3.76 5.43
CA ASP A 100 -8.97 -3.03 4.33
C ASP A 100 -9.68 -3.28 2.99
N CYS A 101 -10.56 -4.29 2.91
CA CYS A 101 -11.22 -4.66 1.68
C CYS A 101 -12.42 -3.75 1.39
N HIS A 102 -12.35 -3.05 0.27
CA HIS A 102 -13.45 -2.26 -0.26
C HIS A 102 -14.11 -2.99 -1.43
N LEU A 103 -15.45 -2.98 -1.46
CA LEU A 103 -16.19 -3.33 -2.66
C LEU A 103 -16.10 -2.16 -3.65
N VAL A 104 -15.56 -2.44 -4.83
CA VAL A 104 -15.29 -1.43 -5.85
C VAL A 104 -15.85 -1.83 -7.20
N ARG A 105 -15.85 -0.87 -8.13
CA ARG A 105 -16.19 -1.09 -9.54
C ARG A 105 -15.29 -0.26 -10.44
N PHE A 106 -15.20 -0.68 -11.71
CA PHE A 106 -14.71 0.19 -12.77
C PHE A 106 -15.75 1.27 -13.12
N ALA A 107 -15.30 2.51 -13.21
CA ALA A 107 -16.02 3.62 -13.83
C ALA A 107 -15.84 3.58 -15.36
N ALA A 108 -16.59 4.43 -16.08
CA ALA A 108 -16.58 4.43 -17.55
C ALA A 108 -15.22 4.83 -18.15
N ASP A 109 -14.43 5.60 -17.40
CA ASP A 109 -13.08 6.05 -17.74
C ASP A 109 -11.98 5.08 -17.26
N GLY A 110 -12.35 3.90 -16.75
CA GLY A 110 -11.42 2.90 -16.23
C GLY A 110 -10.99 3.13 -14.78
N ALA A 111 -11.38 4.23 -14.13
CA ALA A 111 -11.05 4.47 -12.72
C ALA A 111 -11.68 3.40 -11.82
N ILE A 112 -10.97 3.02 -10.73
CA ILE A 112 -11.52 2.11 -9.72
C ILE A 112 -12.05 2.91 -8.53
N VAL A 113 -13.37 2.88 -8.35
CA VAL A 113 -14.07 3.69 -7.35
C VAL A 113 -14.84 2.81 -6.36
N VAL A 114 -14.93 3.29 -5.11
CA VAL A 114 -15.69 2.63 -4.04
C VAL A 114 -17.18 2.63 -4.36
N VAL A 115 -17.85 1.51 -4.11
CA VAL A 115 -19.31 1.41 -4.19
C VAL A 115 -19.88 1.83 -2.83
N SER A 116 -20.55 2.97 -2.79
CA SER A 116 -21.39 3.35 -1.64
C SER A 116 -22.65 2.48 -1.64
N LEU A 117 -22.97 1.89 -0.49
CA LEU A 117 -24.25 1.22 -0.26
C LEU A 117 -25.38 2.24 -0.08
#